data_AF-A0A672U393-F1
#
_entry.id   AF-A0A672U393-F1
#
_cell.length_a   1.000
_cell.length_b   1.000
_cell.length_c   1.000
_cell.angle_alpha   90.00
_cell.angle_beta   90.00
_cell.angle_gamma   90.00
#
_symmetry.space_group_name_H-M   'P 1'
#
loop_
_entity.id
_entity.type
_entity.pdbx_description
1 polymer ?
#
loop_
_entity_poly.entity_id
_entity_poly.type
_entity_poly.pdbx_seq_one_letter_code
_entity_poly.pdbx_strand_id
1 'polypeptide(L)'
;MLPRAAALPPGASPGPGRRPPPPAGLREPQPPRGPAMASAGAADSVRAEAAGPQAEAAEEPEGGSRRWGAQHAGARELAELYSPGKRLQEWISVILCFSLICFNFYNLLFYLRLEHTPSVIVGIFAGVITADFLSGLFHWGADTWGSVELPIIGKAFIRPFREHHIDPTAITRHDFIETNGDNCFMTLVPLANMAYKFVSFSPEALYETCPWECYVFALIIFITMTNQIHKWSHTYFGLPRWVIFLQDWHIILPRKHHRIHHVSPHETYFCITTGWLNYPLEKIRFWRCLENIIQAVTGEKPRADDMKWAQKIK
;
A
#
# COMPACT_ATOMS: atom_id res chain seq x y z
N MET A 1 4.43 30.62 50.77
CA MET A 1 5.87 30.90 50.98
C MET A 1 6.67 29.94 50.12
N LEU A 2 7.19 30.43 48.99
CA LEU A 2 8.09 29.71 48.08
C LEU A 2 9.53 30.15 48.37
N PRO A 3 10.52 29.26 48.49
CA PRO A 3 11.91 29.69 48.55
C PRO A 3 12.48 29.96 47.16
N ARG A 4 13.20 31.08 47.07
CA ARG A 4 13.85 31.66 45.89
C ARG A 4 14.93 30.76 45.29
N ALA A 5 14.98 30.76 43.97
CA ALA A 5 16.11 30.30 43.16
C ALA A 5 17.34 31.19 43.34
N ALA A 6 18.52 30.57 43.48
CA ALA A 6 19.82 31.23 43.42
C ALA A 6 20.40 31.06 42.02
N ALA A 7 20.80 32.18 41.39
CA ALA A 7 21.46 32.23 40.09
C ALA A 7 22.97 31.93 40.24
N LEU A 8 23.53 31.17 39.31
CA LEU A 8 24.97 30.93 39.13
C LEU A 8 25.48 31.63 37.84
N PRO A 9 26.74 32.10 37.80
CA PRO A 9 27.30 32.89 36.70
C PRO A 9 27.71 32.03 35.49
N PRO A 10 27.86 32.62 34.29
CA PRO A 10 28.11 31.86 33.06
C PRO A 10 29.61 31.63 32.83
N GLY A 11 29.98 30.41 32.42
CA GLY A 11 31.30 30.13 31.84
C GLY A 11 31.97 28.87 32.38
N ALA A 12 31.55 27.70 31.90
CA ALA A 12 32.40 26.50 31.84
C ALA A 12 31.72 25.43 30.96
N SER A 13 32.33 25.12 29.81
CA SER A 13 31.94 23.99 28.95
C SER A 13 32.36 22.66 29.59
N PRO A 14 31.50 21.64 29.72
CA PRO A 14 31.93 20.30 30.09
C PRO A 14 32.24 19.45 28.85
N GLY A 15 33.44 18.86 28.81
CA GLY A 15 33.88 17.89 27.81
C GLY A 15 33.08 16.57 27.83
N PRO A 16 33.33 15.65 26.89
CA PRO A 16 32.45 14.52 26.64
C PRO A 16 32.56 13.47 27.75
N GLY A 17 31.57 13.45 28.64
CA GLY A 17 31.38 12.40 29.63
C GLY A 17 30.96 11.09 28.96
N ARG A 18 31.70 10.02 29.28
CA ARG A 18 31.42 8.63 28.87
C ARG A 18 30.02 8.20 29.35
N ARG A 19 29.20 7.63 28.46
CA ARG A 19 27.91 7.02 28.80
C ARG A 19 28.12 5.73 29.61
N PRO A 20 27.28 5.45 30.63
CA PRO A 20 27.29 4.14 31.31
C PRO A 20 26.68 3.06 30.40
N PRO A 21 27.05 1.78 30.58
CA PRO A 21 26.55 0.68 29.77
C PRO A 21 25.09 0.32 30.12
N PRO A 22 24.32 -0.28 29.19
CA PRO A 22 22.95 -0.71 29.46
C PRO A 22 22.93 -1.96 30.36
N PRO A 23 21.84 -2.18 31.12
CA PRO A 23 21.70 -3.36 31.97
C PRO A 23 21.48 -4.64 31.14
N ALA A 24 22.08 -5.73 31.62
CA ALA A 24 22.00 -7.04 31.02
C ALA A 24 20.64 -7.71 31.29
N GLY A 25 20.07 -8.32 30.25
CA GLY A 25 19.16 -9.46 30.38
C GLY A 25 17.72 -9.20 30.00
N LEU A 26 17.36 -9.52 28.76
CA LEU A 26 16.20 -10.32 28.37
C LEU A 26 16.54 -10.95 27.01
N ARG A 27 16.75 -12.28 27.00
CA ARG A 27 17.09 -13.07 25.80
C ARG A 27 15.91 -13.07 24.83
N GLU A 28 16.15 -12.67 23.58
CA GLU A 28 15.24 -13.01 22.47
C GLU A 28 15.37 -14.50 22.11
N PRO A 29 14.28 -15.19 21.74
CA PRO A 29 14.34 -16.58 21.31
C PRO A 29 14.88 -16.68 19.87
N GLN A 30 15.96 -17.43 19.69
CA GLN A 30 16.48 -17.79 18.36
C GLN A 30 15.51 -18.77 17.65
N PRO A 31 15.36 -18.65 16.32
CA PRO A 31 14.63 -19.63 15.52
C PRO A 31 15.37 -20.98 15.44
N PRO A 32 14.65 -22.11 15.24
CA PRO A 32 15.24 -23.44 15.29
C PRO A 32 16.21 -23.69 14.13
N ARG A 33 17.37 -24.26 14.46
CA ARG A 33 18.39 -24.72 13.50
C ARG A 33 17.94 -26.05 12.87
N GLY A 34 17.89 -26.10 11.54
CA GLY A 34 17.79 -27.35 10.78
C GLY A 34 19.07 -28.21 10.91
N PRO A 35 19.00 -29.50 10.58
CA PRO A 35 20.08 -30.44 10.87
C PRO A 35 21.28 -30.24 9.94
N ALA A 36 22.47 -30.22 10.54
CA ALA A 36 23.76 -30.14 9.86
C ALA A 36 24.24 -31.55 9.43
N MET A 37 24.72 -31.66 8.19
CA MET A 37 25.61 -32.74 7.77
C MET A 37 27.07 -32.29 7.88
N ALA A 38 27.93 -33.20 8.31
CA ALA A 38 29.33 -32.98 8.65
C ALA A 38 30.29 -33.58 7.60
N SER A 39 31.41 -32.89 7.36
CA SER A 39 32.78 -33.44 7.16
C SER A 39 33.76 -32.26 7.02
N ALA A 40 34.68 -32.03 7.96
CA ALA A 40 36.12 -32.39 7.92
C ALA A 40 36.87 -31.85 6.67
N GLY A 41 37.98 -31.11 6.75
CA GLY A 41 38.85 -30.75 7.88
C GLY A 41 40.05 -29.87 7.44
N ALA A 42 40.95 -29.69 8.39
CA ALA A 42 42.35 -29.22 8.32
C ALA A 42 42.65 -27.75 7.95
N ALA A 43 43.39 -27.12 8.87
CA ALA A 43 44.02 -25.81 8.79
C ALA A 43 45.37 -25.90 8.06
N ASP A 44 45.74 -24.84 7.35
CA ASP A 44 47.13 -24.39 7.34
C ASP A 44 47.23 -22.89 7.01
N SER A 45 48.14 -22.24 7.72
CA SER A 45 48.37 -20.80 7.75
C SER A 45 49.42 -20.37 6.73
N VAL A 46 49.11 -19.46 5.82
CA VAL A 46 50.12 -18.60 5.17
C VAL A 46 49.59 -17.18 5.00
N ARG A 47 50.39 -16.24 5.46
CA ARG A 47 50.21 -14.79 5.43
C ARG A 47 50.80 -14.28 4.10
N ALA A 48 49.99 -13.70 3.22
CA ALA A 48 50.48 -12.97 2.05
C ALA A 48 49.52 -11.83 1.67
N GLU A 49 50.09 -10.63 1.73
CA GLU A 49 49.84 -9.37 1.02
C GLU A 49 48.44 -8.94 0.55
N ALA A 50 48.15 -7.69 0.89
CA ALA A 50 46.97 -6.93 0.50
C ALA A 50 46.97 -6.59 -0.99
N ALA A 51 45.99 -7.09 -1.71
CA ALA A 51 45.48 -6.52 -2.96
C ALA A 51 43.95 -6.59 -2.90
N GLY A 52 43.28 -5.43 -3.03
CA GLY A 52 41.81 -5.35 -2.91
C GLY A 52 41.10 -6.11 -4.03
N PRO A 53 39.93 -6.73 -3.78
CA PRO A 53 39.18 -7.36 -4.85
C PRO A 53 38.51 -6.26 -5.68
N GLN A 54 38.96 -6.13 -6.93
CA GLN A 54 38.11 -5.63 -8.00
C GLN A 54 36.84 -6.49 -8.00
N ALA A 55 35.68 -5.83 -7.99
CA ALA A 55 34.40 -6.50 -8.13
C ALA A 55 34.34 -7.15 -9.52
N GLU A 56 34.73 -8.42 -9.60
CA GLU A 56 34.38 -9.29 -10.72
C GLU A 56 32.86 -9.36 -10.75
N ALA A 57 32.27 -8.70 -11.74
CA ALA A 57 30.89 -8.94 -12.14
C ALA A 57 30.80 -10.42 -12.52
N ALA A 58 30.16 -11.22 -11.67
CA ALA A 58 29.78 -12.57 -12.04
C ALA A 58 28.85 -12.48 -13.26
N GLU A 59 29.35 -12.91 -14.41
CA GLU A 59 28.51 -13.16 -15.59
C GLU A 59 27.47 -14.23 -15.21
N GLU A 60 26.21 -13.81 -15.09
CA GLU A 60 25.08 -14.75 -15.01
C GLU A 60 24.94 -15.47 -16.35
N PRO A 61 24.65 -16.79 -16.36
CA PRO A 61 24.54 -17.55 -17.60
C PRO A 61 23.37 -17.05 -18.45
N GLU A 62 23.67 -16.69 -19.71
CA GLU A 62 22.67 -16.47 -20.75
C GLU A 62 21.85 -17.76 -20.95
N GLY A 63 20.60 -17.77 -20.48
CA GLY A 63 19.67 -18.88 -20.76
C GLY A 63 18.60 -19.19 -19.73
N GLY A 64 18.60 -18.54 -18.55
CA GLY A 64 17.53 -18.69 -17.57
C GLY A 64 16.53 -17.53 -17.66
N SER A 65 15.29 -17.78 -18.12
CA SER A 65 14.19 -16.80 -17.97
C SER A 65 14.08 -16.42 -16.48
N ARG A 66 14.29 -15.15 -16.15
CA ARG A 66 14.18 -14.66 -14.76
C ARG A 66 12.77 -14.94 -14.26
N ARG A 67 12.66 -15.54 -13.07
CA ARG A 67 11.39 -15.99 -12.47
C ARG A 67 10.47 -14.84 -12.02
N TRP A 68 10.97 -13.62 -11.91
CA TRP A 68 10.23 -12.44 -11.46
C TRP A 68 10.97 -11.15 -11.89
N GLY A 69 10.31 -10.00 -11.76
CA GLY A 69 10.84 -8.67 -12.08
C GLY A 69 10.63 -8.22 -13.53
N ALA A 70 11.01 -6.98 -13.84
CA ALA A 70 10.70 -6.29 -15.10
C ALA A 70 11.13 -7.03 -16.39
N GLN A 71 12.11 -7.92 -16.32
CA GLN A 71 12.59 -8.71 -17.46
C GLN A 71 11.82 -10.02 -17.65
N HIS A 72 10.89 -10.36 -16.76
CA HIS A 72 10.03 -11.55 -16.88
C HIS A 72 9.11 -11.43 -18.11
N ALA A 73 8.94 -12.53 -18.86
CA ALA A 73 8.14 -12.54 -20.10
C ALA A 73 6.70 -12.05 -19.88
N GLY A 74 6.04 -12.55 -18.81
CA GLY A 74 4.70 -12.10 -18.44
C GLY A 74 4.61 -10.62 -18.06
N ALA A 75 5.66 -10.03 -17.45
CA ALA A 75 5.63 -8.60 -17.12
C ALA A 75 5.69 -7.74 -18.39
N ARG A 76 6.53 -8.12 -19.37
CA ARG A 76 6.65 -7.42 -20.65
C ARG A 76 5.35 -7.47 -21.46
N GLU A 77 4.72 -8.63 -21.54
CA GLU A 77 3.44 -8.78 -22.25
C GLU A 77 2.31 -7.98 -21.59
N LEU A 78 2.24 -7.97 -20.25
CA LEU A 78 1.25 -7.17 -19.53
C LEU A 78 1.49 -5.66 -19.75
N ALA A 79 2.74 -5.22 -19.86
CA ALA A 79 3.05 -3.82 -20.18
C ALA A 79 2.61 -3.43 -21.61
N GLU A 80 2.74 -4.34 -22.59
CA GLU A 80 2.30 -4.10 -23.99
C GLU A 80 0.78 -3.93 -24.14
N LEU A 81 -0.01 -4.42 -23.19
CA LEU A 81 -1.47 -4.25 -23.19
C LEU A 81 -1.93 -2.83 -22.81
N TYR A 82 -1.01 -1.95 -22.40
CA TYR A 82 -1.33 -0.54 -22.12
C TYR A 82 -1.55 0.24 -23.42
N SER A 83 -2.74 0.84 -23.57
CA SER A 83 -3.16 1.50 -24.81
C SER A 83 -3.23 3.02 -24.70
N PRO A 84 -3.06 3.77 -25.81
CA PRO A 84 -3.31 5.21 -25.83
C PRO A 84 -4.72 5.61 -25.39
N GLY A 85 -5.73 4.77 -25.68
CA GLY A 85 -7.11 4.99 -25.24
C GLY A 85 -7.27 4.90 -23.72
N LYS A 86 -6.58 3.94 -23.08
CA LYS A 86 -6.51 3.84 -21.63
C LYS A 86 -5.88 5.09 -21.01
N ARG A 87 -4.74 5.53 -21.56
CA ARG A 87 -4.07 6.76 -21.12
C ARG A 87 -4.96 7.99 -21.20
N LEU A 88 -5.71 8.16 -22.28
CA LEU A 88 -6.65 9.27 -22.45
C LEU A 88 -7.76 9.23 -21.39
N GLN A 89 -8.34 8.04 -21.13
CA GLN A 89 -9.34 7.85 -20.08
C GLN A 89 -8.80 8.23 -18.70
N GLU A 90 -7.58 7.81 -18.35
CA GLU A 90 -6.95 8.14 -17.08
C GLU A 90 -6.76 9.66 -16.90
N TRP A 91 -6.28 10.35 -17.94
CA TRP A 91 -6.14 11.81 -17.92
C TRP A 91 -7.47 12.52 -17.67
N ILE A 92 -8.51 12.16 -18.42
CA ILE A 92 -9.86 12.72 -18.26
C ILE A 92 -10.36 12.47 -16.83
N SER A 93 -10.16 11.25 -16.32
CA SER A 93 -10.63 10.85 -15.01
C SER A 93 -9.93 11.59 -13.89
N VAL A 94 -8.60 11.76 -13.97
CA VAL A 94 -7.83 12.54 -13.00
C VAL A 94 -8.29 14.01 -13.00
N ILE A 95 -8.40 14.64 -14.17
CA ILE A 95 -8.80 16.05 -14.26
C ILE A 95 -10.20 16.27 -13.67
N LEU A 96 -11.17 15.44 -14.07
CA LEU A 96 -12.55 15.55 -13.56
C LEU A 96 -12.62 15.25 -12.06
N CYS A 97 -11.92 14.21 -11.59
CA CYS A 97 -11.92 13.83 -10.18
C CYS A 97 -11.39 14.96 -9.30
N PHE A 98 -10.22 15.52 -9.62
CA PHE A 98 -9.65 16.61 -8.83
C PHE A 98 -10.48 17.90 -8.92
N SER A 99 -11.10 18.18 -10.07
CA SER A 99 -12.02 19.31 -10.22
C SER A 99 -13.24 19.17 -9.29
N LEU A 100 -13.85 17.98 -9.26
CA LEU A 100 -15.00 17.70 -8.39
C LEU A 100 -14.60 17.65 -6.91
N ILE A 101 -13.43 17.10 -6.56
CA ILE A 101 -12.90 17.14 -5.19
C ILE A 101 -12.77 18.59 -4.72
N CYS A 102 -12.16 19.46 -5.52
CA CYS A 102 -12.01 20.88 -5.19
C CYS A 102 -13.37 21.57 -5.02
N PHE A 103 -14.31 21.33 -5.94
CA PHE A 103 -15.66 21.88 -5.88
C PHE A 103 -16.40 21.43 -4.60
N ASN A 104 -16.41 20.12 -4.34
CA ASN A 104 -17.11 19.54 -3.19
C ASN A 104 -16.46 19.98 -1.87
N PHE A 105 -15.13 20.02 -1.81
CA PHE A 105 -14.41 20.49 -0.62
C PHE A 105 -14.75 21.94 -0.31
N TYR A 106 -14.68 22.82 -1.32
CA TYR A 106 -15.02 24.24 -1.16
C TYR A 106 -16.44 24.42 -0.62
N ASN A 107 -17.43 23.72 -1.18
CA ASN A 107 -18.80 23.80 -0.70
C ASN A 107 -18.97 23.23 0.72
N LEU A 108 -18.34 22.10 1.02
CA LEU A 108 -18.43 21.45 2.33
C LEU A 108 -17.95 22.37 3.47
N LEU A 109 -16.93 23.21 3.23
CA LEU A 109 -16.44 24.17 4.22
C LEU A 109 -17.51 25.14 4.72
N PHE A 110 -18.51 25.50 3.91
CA PHE A 110 -19.60 26.40 4.31
C PHE A 110 -20.62 25.76 5.23
N TYR A 111 -20.67 24.43 5.30
CA TYR A 111 -21.62 23.67 6.11
C TYR A 111 -20.98 23.05 7.36
N LEU A 112 -19.65 23.11 7.50
CA LEU A 112 -18.98 22.71 8.73
C LEU A 112 -19.40 23.62 9.89
N ARG A 113 -19.85 23.01 10.98
CA ARG A 113 -20.26 23.68 12.22
C ARG A 113 -19.69 22.95 13.42
N LEU A 114 -19.44 23.70 14.50
CA LEU A 114 -18.89 23.15 15.73
C LEU A 114 -19.81 22.09 16.36
N GLU A 115 -21.13 22.27 16.25
CA GLU A 115 -22.12 21.31 16.77
C GLU A 115 -22.04 19.93 16.11
N HIS A 116 -21.66 19.86 14.84
CA HIS A 116 -21.49 18.60 14.12
C HIS A 116 -20.11 17.96 14.33
N THR A 117 -19.19 18.61 15.05
CA THR A 117 -17.79 18.16 15.17
C THR A 117 -17.65 16.69 15.57
N PRO A 118 -18.35 16.17 16.60
CA PRO A 118 -18.23 14.76 16.96
C PRO A 118 -18.66 13.82 15.82
N SER A 119 -19.81 14.11 15.19
CA SER A 119 -20.35 13.31 14.08
C SER A 119 -19.47 13.40 12.83
N VAL A 120 -18.87 14.56 12.55
CA VAL A 120 -17.92 14.75 11.46
C VAL A 120 -16.65 13.94 11.68
N ILE A 121 -16.09 13.94 12.91
CA ILE A 121 -14.90 13.13 13.24
C ILE A 121 -15.21 11.63 13.07
N VAL A 122 -16.35 11.18 13.59
CA VAL A 122 -16.80 9.79 13.42
C VAL A 122 -17.00 9.45 11.94
N GLY A 123 -17.64 10.34 11.19
CA GLY A 123 -17.87 10.19 9.75
C GLY A 123 -16.56 10.06 8.98
N ILE A 124 -15.58 10.93 9.23
CA ILE A 124 -14.26 10.86 8.59
C ILE A 124 -13.59 9.52 8.90
N PHE A 125 -13.53 9.13 10.18
CA PHE A 125 -12.88 7.89 10.59
C PHE A 125 -13.57 6.65 10.00
N ALA A 126 -14.91 6.63 9.98
CA ALA A 126 -15.68 5.59 9.30
C ALA A 126 -15.38 5.56 7.80
N GLY A 127 -15.22 6.72 7.15
CA GLY A 127 -14.86 6.81 5.74
C GLY A 127 -13.49 6.18 5.45
N VAL A 128 -12.50 6.42 6.31
CA VAL A 128 -11.17 5.79 6.20
C VAL A 128 -11.25 4.28 6.39
N ILE A 129 -11.97 3.80 7.40
CA ILE A 129 -12.16 2.35 7.64
C ILE A 129 -12.86 1.69 6.46
N THR A 130 -13.92 2.30 5.93
CA THR A 130 -14.63 1.78 4.76
C THR A 130 -13.72 1.76 3.54
N ALA A 131 -12.91 2.79 3.31
CA ALA A 131 -11.94 2.81 2.20
C ALA A 131 -10.91 1.69 2.33
N ASP A 132 -10.38 1.47 3.53
CA ASP A 132 -9.43 0.39 3.81
C ASP A 132 -10.05 -1.00 3.59
N PHE A 133 -11.30 -1.19 4.03
CA PHE A 133 -12.03 -2.44 3.78
C PHE A 133 -12.24 -2.67 2.28
N LEU A 134 -12.74 -1.65 1.57
CA LEU A 134 -13.03 -1.76 0.14
C LEU A 134 -11.74 -2.01 -0.65
N SER A 135 -10.63 -1.35 -0.32
CA SER A 135 -9.35 -1.66 -0.98
C SER A 135 -8.97 -3.13 -0.80
N GLY A 136 -9.14 -3.68 0.40
CA GLY A 136 -8.92 -5.10 0.66
C GLY A 136 -9.87 -6.02 -0.11
N LEU A 137 -11.15 -5.67 -0.18
CA LEU A 137 -12.15 -6.44 -0.91
C LEU A 137 -11.87 -6.50 -2.42
N PHE A 138 -11.55 -5.36 -3.03
CA PHE A 138 -11.21 -5.29 -4.45
C PHE A 138 -9.87 -6.00 -4.74
N HIS A 139 -8.87 -5.81 -3.89
CA HIS A 139 -7.57 -6.45 -4.03
C HIS A 139 -7.69 -7.98 -3.90
N TRP A 140 -8.32 -8.47 -2.83
CA TRP A 140 -8.60 -9.89 -2.65
C TRP A 140 -9.39 -10.47 -3.84
N GLY A 141 -10.41 -9.76 -4.32
CA GLY A 141 -11.21 -10.20 -5.46
C GLY A 141 -10.39 -10.34 -6.75
N ALA A 142 -9.55 -9.33 -7.05
CA ALA A 142 -8.69 -9.34 -8.23
C ALA A 142 -7.61 -10.42 -8.16
N ASP A 143 -6.95 -10.56 -7.02
CA ASP A 143 -5.88 -11.55 -6.81
C ASP A 143 -6.42 -12.97 -6.84
N THR A 144 -7.58 -13.18 -6.20
CA THR A 144 -8.09 -14.52 -5.95
C THR A 144 -8.92 -15.05 -7.11
N TRP A 145 -9.71 -14.20 -7.76
CA TRP A 145 -10.71 -14.63 -8.74
C TRP A 145 -10.62 -13.92 -10.09
N GLY A 146 -9.84 -12.85 -10.18
CA GLY A 146 -9.68 -12.09 -11.41
C GLY A 146 -9.05 -12.91 -12.53
N SER A 147 -9.43 -12.64 -13.77
CA SER A 147 -8.70 -13.11 -14.95
C SER A 147 -8.51 -11.96 -15.94
N VAL A 148 -7.32 -11.89 -16.53
CA VAL A 148 -7.00 -10.92 -17.58
C VAL A 148 -7.72 -11.22 -18.90
N GLU A 149 -8.26 -12.43 -19.05
CA GLU A 149 -9.02 -12.85 -20.23
C GLU A 149 -10.43 -12.23 -20.27
N LEU A 150 -10.93 -11.72 -19.14
CA LEU A 150 -12.22 -11.03 -19.10
C LEU A 150 -12.17 -9.80 -20.02
N PRO A 151 -13.08 -9.68 -21.01
CA PRO A 151 -13.06 -8.57 -21.94
C PRO A 151 -13.30 -7.26 -21.18
N ILE A 152 -12.54 -6.23 -21.53
CA ILE A 152 -12.59 -4.87 -20.95
C ILE A 152 -12.09 -4.83 -19.49
N ILE A 153 -12.73 -5.55 -18.56
CA ILE A 153 -12.42 -5.53 -17.12
C ILE A 153 -11.06 -6.17 -16.83
N GLY A 154 -10.76 -7.32 -17.44
CA GLY A 154 -9.51 -8.04 -17.21
C GLY A 154 -8.29 -7.21 -17.59
N LYS A 155 -8.32 -6.62 -18.79
CA LYS A 155 -7.22 -5.80 -19.32
C LYS A 155 -7.04 -4.46 -18.61
N ALA A 156 -8.11 -3.86 -18.11
CA ALA A 156 -8.08 -2.56 -17.45
C ALA A 156 -7.75 -2.67 -15.96
N PHE A 157 -8.39 -3.60 -15.24
CA PHE A 157 -8.35 -3.64 -13.78
C PHE A 157 -7.61 -4.85 -13.20
N ILE A 158 -7.57 -6.01 -13.87
CA ILE A 158 -6.91 -7.21 -13.31
C ILE A 158 -5.43 -7.28 -13.70
N ARG A 159 -5.10 -6.84 -14.92
CA ARG A 159 -3.73 -6.80 -15.43
C ARG A 159 -2.73 -6.16 -14.45
N PRO A 160 -2.98 -4.98 -13.85
CA PRO A 160 -2.02 -4.36 -12.93
C PRO A 160 -1.71 -5.22 -11.70
N PHE A 161 -2.67 -6.00 -11.20
CA PHE A 161 -2.46 -6.91 -10.06
C PHE A 161 -1.56 -8.09 -10.46
N ARG A 162 -1.78 -8.68 -11.64
CA ARG A 162 -0.91 -9.76 -12.16
C ARG A 162 0.52 -9.28 -12.38
N GLU A 163 0.68 -8.11 -12.98
CA GLU A 163 2.00 -7.52 -13.16
C GLU A 163 2.68 -7.27 -11.82
N HIS A 164 1.92 -6.78 -10.83
CA HIS A 164 2.42 -6.52 -9.48
C HIS A 164 2.92 -7.78 -8.77
N HIS A 165 2.27 -8.93 -8.93
CA HIS A 165 2.74 -10.17 -8.32
C HIS A 165 4.02 -10.72 -8.98
N ILE A 166 4.22 -10.43 -10.28
CA ILE A 166 5.42 -10.82 -11.02
C ILE A 166 6.56 -9.83 -10.78
N ASP A 167 6.27 -8.54 -10.79
CA ASP A 167 7.19 -7.44 -10.46
C ASP A 167 6.54 -6.48 -9.46
N PRO A 168 6.72 -6.73 -8.16
CA PRO A 168 6.15 -5.89 -7.10
C PRO A 168 6.60 -4.44 -7.13
N THR A 169 7.67 -4.13 -7.86
CA THR A 169 8.19 -2.76 -7.99
C THR A 169 7.67 -2.06 -9.24
N ALA A 170 6.89 -2.72 -10.11
CA ALA A 170 6.33 -2.12 -11.32
C ALA A 170 5.53 -0.85 -11.06
N ILE A 171 4.65 -0.90 -10.05
CA ILE A 171 3.84 0.24 -9.62
C ILE A 171 4.70 1.47 -9.25
N THR A 172 5.97 1.28 -8.83
CA THR A 172 6.86 2.39 -8.49
C THR A 172 7.32 3.19 -9.71
N ARG A 173 7.27 2.59 -10.91
CA ARG A 173 7.73 3.16 -12.18
C ARG A 173 6.63 3.86 -12.98
N HIS A 174 5.36 3.65 -12.63
CA HIS A 174 4.24 4.35 -13.27
C HIS A 174 4.22 5.82 -12.85
N ASP A 175 3.72 6.72 -13.70
CA ASP A 175 3.52 8.10 -13.29
C ASP A 175 2.24 8.28 -12.45
N PHE A 176 1.94 9.52 -12.04
CA PHE A 176 0.77 9.79 -11.20
C PHE A 176 -0.56 9.44 -11.90
N ILE A 177 -0.63 9.65 -13.21
CA ILE A 177 -1.85 9.45 -14.00
C ILE A 177 -2.14 7.96 -14.13
N GLU A 178 -1.14 7.17 -14.49
CA GLU A 178 -1.30 5.71 -14.60
C GLU A 178 -1.53 5.06 -13.23
N THR A 179 -0.85 5.55 -12.18
CA THR A 179 -1.04 5.01 -10.82
C THR A 179 -2.48 5.23 -10.30
N ASN A 180 -3.07 6.40 -10.57
CA ASN A 180 -4.30 6.84 -9.89
C ASN A 180 -5.53 6.95 -10.81
N GLY A 181 -5.36 6.83 -12.12
CA GLY A 181 -6.42 7.10 -13.10
C GLY A 181 -7.67 6.25 -12.90
N ASP A 182 -7.50 4.96 -12.55
CA ASP A 182 -8.62 4.07 -12.24
C ASP A 182 -9.34 4.41 -10.94
N ASN A 183 -8.61 4.74 -9.88
CA ASN A 183 -9.22 5.16 -8.62
C ASN A 183 -9.99 6.46 -8.81
N CYS A 184 -9.42 7.42 -9.56
CA CYS A 184 -10.10 8.65 -9.95
C CYS A 184 -11.40 8.35 -10.72
N PHE A 185 -11.34 7.47 -11.73
CA PHE A 185 -12.50 7.08 -12.53
C PHE A 185 -13.63 6.50 -11.67
N MET A 186 -13.29 5.55 -10.79
CA MET A 186 -14.26 4.91 -9.89
C MET A 186 -14.94 5.90 -8.94
N THR A 187 -14.25 6.98 -8.59
CA THR A 187 -14.80 8.02 -7.70
C THR A 187 -15.62 9.12 -8.40
N LEU A 188 -15.68 9.15 -9.74
CA LEU A 188 -16.37 10.22 -10.46
C LEU A 188 -17.87 10.27 -10.16
N VAL A 189 -18.56 9.12 -10.15
CA VAL A 189 -20.01 9.07 -9.90
C VAL A 189 -20.38 9.58 -8.50
N PRO A 190 -19.77 9.09 -7.39
CA PRO A 190 -20.11 9.61 -6.06
C PRO A 190 -19.70 11.09 -5.89
N LEU A 191 -18.59 11.53 -6.51
CA LEU A 191 -18.21 12.94 -6.52
C LEU A 191 -19.23 13.83 -7.27
N ALA A 192 -19.70 13.39 -8.43
CA ALA A 192 -20.71 14.11 -9.20
C ALA A 192 -22.06 14.14 -8.45
N ASN A 193 -22.43 13.06 -7.77
CA ASN A 193 -23.62 13.02 -6.93
C ASN A 193 -23.53 14.01 -5.75
N MET A 194 -22.37 14.09 -5.10
CA MET A 194 -22.13 15.08 -4.04
C MET A 194 -22.21 16.52 -4.58
N ALA A 195 -21.60 16.78 -5.75
CA ALA A 195 -21.67 18.09 -6.40
C ALA A 195 -23.11 18.47 -6.77
N TYR A 196 -23.87 17.51 -7.30
CA TYR A 196 -25.30 17.68 -7.60
C TYR A 196 -26.10 18.07 -6.36
N LYS A 197 -25.86 17.41 -5.21
CA LYS A 197 -26.51 17.75 -3.94
C LYS A 197 -26.22 19.20 -3.53
N PHE A 198 -24.95 19.63 -3.57
CA PHE A 198 -24.58 21.00 -3.21
C PHE A 198 -25.24 22.07 -4.09
N VAL A 199 -25.54 21.75 -5.35
CA VAL A 199 -26.19 22.68 -6.29
C VAL A 199 -27.72 22.62 -6.20
N SER A 200 -28.29 21.50 -5.77
CA SER A 200 -29.73 21.25 -5.94
C SER A 200 -30.53 21.18 -4.63
N PHE A 201 -29.87 20.93 -3.49
CA PHE A 201 -30.54 20.74 -2.21
C PHE A 201 -30.61 22.05 -1.43
N SER A 202 -31.58 22.18 -0.51
CA SER A 202 -31.70 23.37 0.33
C SER A 202 -30.54 23.46 1.34
N PRO A 203 -30.17 24.67 1.79
CA PRO A 203 -29.14 24.85 2.82
C PRO A 203 -29.41 24.05 4.10
N GLU A 204 -30.68 23.92 4.49
CA GLU A 204 -31.11 23.16 5.67
C GLU A 204 -30.87 21.66 5.50
N ALA A 205 -31.20 21.12 4.33
CA ALA A 205 -30.93 19.71 4.04
C ALA A 205 -29.42 19.42 4.03
N LEU A 206 -28.61 20.31 3.43
CA LEU A 206 -27.15 20.18 3.41
C LEU A 206 -26.51 20.32 4.79
N TYR A 207 -27.10 21.15 5.64
CA TYR A 207 -26.73 21.28 7.04
C TYR A 207 -26.92 19.96 7.79
N GLU A 208 -28.14 19.40 7.76
CA GLU A 208 -28.48 18.16 8.47
C GLU A 208 -27.65 16.96 7.99
N THR A 209 -27.35 16.92 6.69
CA THR A 209 -26.57 15.84 6.06
C THR A 209 -25.06 16.05 6.11
N CYS A 210 -24.56 17.17 6.64
CA CYS A 210 -23.15 17.52 6.63
C CYS A 210 -22.22 16.39 7.17
N PRO A 211 -22.50 15.73 8.32
CA PRO A 211 -21.66 14.63 8.79
C PRO A 211 -21.59 13.45 7.82
N TRP A 212 -22.69 13.15 7.14
CA TRP A 212 -22.75 12.09 6.13
C TRP A 212 -21.93 12.47 4.88
N GLU A 213 -22.05 13.71 4.42
CA GLU A 213 -21.23 14.19 3.30
C GLU A 213 -19.73 14.21 3.66
N CYS A 214 -19.36 14.49 4.92
CA CYS A 214 -17.98 14.33 5.40
C CYS A 214 -17.50 12.87 5.36
N TYR A 215 -18.35 11.91 5.73
CA TYR A 215 -18.05 10.48 5.61
C TYR A 215 -17.81 10.08 4.14
N VAL A 216 -18.73 10.44 3.25
CA VAL A 216 -18.64 10.13 1.82
C VAL A 216 -17.40 10.79 1.21
N PHE A 217 -17.13 12.05 1.55
CA PHE A 217 -15.97 12.78 1.06
C PHE A 217 -14.66 12.14 1.54
N ALA A 218 -14.53 11.81 2.83
CA ALA A 218 -13.36 11.12 3.35
C ALA A 218 -13.14 9.74 2.68
N LEU A 219 -14.21 8.96 2.53
CA LEU A 219 -14.19 7.68 1.81
C LEU A 219 -13.64 7.85 0.39
N ILE A 220 -14.17 8.83 -0.36
CA ILE A 220 -13.71 9.13 -1.72
C ILE A 220 -12.23 9.49 -1.74
N ILE A 221 -11.77 10.43 -0.89
CA ILE A 221 -10.37 10.86 -0.86
C ILE A 221 -9.43 9.69 -0.64
N PHE A 222 -9.75 8.80 0.31
CA PHE A 222 -8.91 7.64 0.59
C PHE A 222 -8.97 6.59 -0.52
N ILE A 223 -10.11 6.37 -1.18
CA ILE A 223 -10.18 5.52 -2.38
C ILE A 223 -9.29 6.11 -3.50
N THR A 224 -9.45 7.40 -3.82
CA THR A 224 -8.64 8.09 -4.84
C THR A 224 -7.14 7.94 -4.58
N MET A 225 -6.71 8.04 -3.32
CA MET A 225 -5.30 7.95 -2.93
C MET A 225 -4.78 6.52 -2.72
N THR A 226 -5.64 5.49 -2.73
CA THR A 226 -5.26 4.13 -2.35
C THR A 226 -4.10 3.58 -3.19
N ASN A 227 -4.12 3.74 -4.52
CA ASN A 227 -3.02 3.24 -5.36
C ASN A 227 -1.73 4.03 -5.15
N GLN A 228 -1.82 5.35 -4.91
CA GLN A 228 -0.65 6.15 -4.57
C GLN A 228 -0.01 5.71 -3.25
N ILE A 229 -0.84 5.39 -2.25
CA ILE A 229 -0.38 4.87 -0.96
C ILE A 229 0.25 3.49 -1.13
N HIS A 230 -0.40 2.60 -1.90
CA HIS A 230 0.14 1.29 -2.26
C HIS A 230 1.51 1.42 -2.94
N LYS A 231 1.65 2.32 -3.93
CA LYS A 231 2.93 2.64 -4.57
C LYS A 231 4.00 3.08 -3.57
N TRP A 232 3.65 3.94 -2.61
CA TRP A 232 4.58 4.35 -1.55
C TRP A 232 4.97 3.19 -0.61
N SER A 233 4.12 2.19 -0.45
CA SER A 233 4.46 0.97 0.32
C SER A 233 5.50 0.06 -0.38
N HIS A 234 5.73 0.28 -1.68
CA HIS A 234 6.80 -0.35 -2.46
C HIS A 234 8.03 0.53 -2.70
N THR A 235 7.97 1.81 -2.33
CA THR A 235 9.04 2.78 -2.61
C THR A 235 9.97 2.92 -1.40
N TYR A 236 11.18 2.36 -1.47
CA TYR A 236 12.12 2.34 -0.32
C TYR A 236 13.04 3.56 -0.24
N PHE A 237 13.26 4.25 -1.36
CA PHE A 237 14.17 5.39 -1.47
C PHE A 237 13.45 6.59 -2.09
N GLY A 238 13.85 7.81 -1.70
CA GLY A 238 13.34 9.04 -2.32
C GLY A 238 11.91 9.45 -1.94
N LEU A 239 11.28 8.79 -0.96
CA LEU A 239 9.98 9.21 -0.46
C LEU A 239 10.05 10.56 0.26
N PRO A 240 9.06 11.45 0.08
CA PRO A 240 8.95 12.66 0.89
C PRO A 240 8.84 12.34 2.38
N ARG A 241 9.45 13.19 3.23
CA ARG A 241 9.47 12.99 4.68
C ARG A 241 8.08 12.88 5.30
N TRP A 242 7.10 13.60 4.77
CA TRP A 242 5.73 13.55 5.26
C TRP A 242 5.05 12.20 4.95
N VAL A 243 5.35 11.55 3.81
CA VAL A 243 4.86 10.20 3.49
C VAL A 243 5.43 9.20 4.49
N ILE A 244 6.75 9.29 4.74
CA ILE A 244 7.43 8.43 5.71
C ILE A 244 6.81 8.60 7.10
N PHE A 245 6.58 9.84 7.54
CA PHE A 245 5.90 10.13 8.79
C PHE A 245 4.53 9.47 8.88
N LEU A 246 3.68 9.60 7.86
CA LEU A 246 2.35 8.98 7.85
C LEU A 246 2.42 7.45 7.86
N GLN A 247 3.41 6.85 7.19
CA GLN A 247 3.65 5.40 7.24
C GLN A 247 4.13 4.94 8.62
N ASP A 248 5.09 5.65 9.23
CA ASP A 248 5.64 5.28 10.54
C ASP A 248 4.57 5.36 11.64
N TRP A 249 3.68 6.35 11.55
CA TRP A 249 2.52 6.52 12.43
C TRP A 249 1.30 5.66 12.05
N HIS A 250 1.41 4.80 11.03
CA HIS A 250 0.34 3.93 10.56
C HIS A 250 -0.94 4.69 10.19
N ILE A 251 -0.84 5.94 9.75
CA ILE A 251 -1.97 6.70 9.21
C ILE A 251 -2.29 6.23 7.78
N ILE A 252 -1.24 5.87 7.02
CA ILE A 252 -1.34 5.24 5.70
C ILE A 252 -0.50 3.97 5.68
N LEU A 253 -0.71 3.11 4.69
CA LEU A 253 -0.11 1.77 4.64
C LEU A 253 1.43 1.77 4.79
N PRO A 254 1.98 1.17 5.86
CA PRO A 254 3.42 1.05 6.04
C PRO A 254 4.04 0.00 5.11
N ARG A 255 5.27 0.26 4.63
CA ARG A 255 6.06 -0.66 3.79
C ARG A 255 6.21 -2.05 4.40
N LYS A 256 6.60 -2.12 5.68
CA LYS A 256 6.78 -3.39 6.40
C LYS A 256 5.48 -4.17 6.56
N HIS A 257 4.37 -3.46 6.73
CA HIS A 257 3.04 -4.06 6.84
C HIS A 257 2.64 -4.68 5.51
N HIS A 258 2.73 -3.92 4.41
CA HIS A 258 2.34 -4.42 3.09
C HIS A 258 3.23 -5.57 2.61
N ARG A 259 4.51 -5.60 2.99
CA ARG A 259 5.41 -6.72 2.69
C ARG A 259 4.89 -8.07 3.18
N ILE A 260 4.04 -8.12 4.21
CA ILE A 260 3.44 -9.37 4.71
C ILE A 260 2.57 -10.02 3.61
N HIS A 261 1.79 -9.21 2.89
CA HIS A 261 0.97 -9.68 1.78
C HIS A 261 1.82 -10.26 0.64
N HIS A 262 2.98 -9.66 0.35
CA HIS A 262 3.96 -10.14 -0.65
C HIS A 262 4.70 -11.43 -0.26
N VAL A 263 4.44 -11.99 0.92
CA VAL A 263 4.96 -13.31 1.28
C VAL A 263 4.03 -14.37 0.69
N SER A 264 4.60 -15.26 -0.13
CA SER A 264 3.89 -16.43 -0.64
C SER A 264 3.17 -17.16 0.51
N PRO A 265 1.87 -17.50 0.36
CA PRO A 265 1.13 -17.63 -0.90
C PRO A 265 0.23 -16.43 -1.29
N HIS A 266 0.49 -15.21 -0.80
CA HIS A 266 -0.30 -14.00 -1.10
C HIS A 266 -1.78 -14.09 -0.71
N GLU A 267 -2.07 -14.74 0.43
CA GLU A 267 -3.46 -15.03 0.86
C GLU A 267 -3.96 -14.16 2.02
N THR A 268 -3.15 -13.19 2.46
CA THR A 268 -3.45 -12.37 3.64
C THR A 268 -3.17 -10.90 3.40
N TYR A 269 -3.68 -10.04 4.29
CA TYR A 269 -3.32 -8.61 4.38
C TYR A 269 -3.62 -7.80 3.10
N PHE A 270 -4.81 -7.99 2.53
CA PHE A 270 -5.22 -7.35 1.28
C PHE A 270 -5.54 -5.86 1.36
N CYS A 271 -5.84 -5.29 2.54
CA CYS A 271 -6.16 -3.87 2.69
C CYS A 271 -4.91 -3.02 2.44
N ILE A 272 -4.96 -2.13 1.45
CA ILE A 272 -3.82 -1.37 0.93
C ILE A 272 -3.96 0.15 1.08
N THR A 273 -5.00 0.63 1.75
CA THR A 273 -5.17 2.07 2.02
C THR A 273 -4.45 2.48 3.30
N THR A 274 -4.82 1.92 4.44
CA THR A 274 -4.16 2.14 5.74
C THR A 274 -3.59 0.84 6.31
N GLY A 275 -4.19 -0.30 5.95
CA GLY A 275 -3.90 -1.62 6.50
C GLY A 275 -4.45 -1.83 7.91
N TRP A 276 -5.32 -0.94 8.40
CA TRP A 276 -5.90 -1.05 9.75
C TRP A 276 -6.72 -2.33 9.92
N LEU A 277 -7.43 -2.75 8.86
CA LEU A 277 -8.30 -3.91 8.91
C LEU A 277 -7.59 -5.23 8.65
N ASN A 278 -6.34 -5.22 8.20
CA ASN A 278 -5.61 -6.45 7.90
C ASN A 278 -5.51 -7.40 9.11
N TYR A 279 -5.08 -6.89 10.27
CA TYR A 279 -4.94 -7.72 11.46
C TYR A 279 -6.29 -8.24 12.00
N PRO A 280 -7.34 -7.39 12.16
CA PRO A 280 -8.67 -7.87 12.53
C PRO A 280 -9.24 -8.92 11.57
N LEU A 281 -9.14 -8.71 10.26
CA LEU A 281 -9.68 -9.62 9.25
C LEU A 281 -8.91 -10.94 9.19
N GLU A 282 -7.58 -10.91 9.38
CA GLU A 282 -6.77 -12.13 9.49
C GLU A 282 -7.12 -12.93 10.74
N LYS A 283 -7.30 -12.27 11.88
CA LYS A 283 -7.68 -12.92 13.15
C LYS A 283 -8.95 -13.75 13.04
N ILE A 284 -9.94 -13.27 12.30
CA ILE A 284 -11.21 -13.98 12.06
C ILE A 284 -11.18 -14.84 10.78
N ARG A 285 -10.03 -14.91 10.09
CA ARG A 285 -9.85 -15.62 8.82
C ARG A 285 -10.86 -15.22 7.75
N PHE A 286 -11.21 -13.94 7.69
CA PHE A 286 -12.31 -13.42 6.86
C PHE A 286 -12.20 -13.87 5.40
N TRP A 287 -11.06 -13.58 4.76
CA TRP A 287 -10.81 -13.90 3.35
C TRP A 287 -10.84 -15.41 3.08
N ARG A 288 -10.14 -16.19 3.89
CA ARG A 288 -10.10 -17.65 3.79
C ARG A 288 -11.48 -18.29 3.99
N CYS A 289 -12.29 -17.75 4.89
CA CYS A 289 -13.67 -18.20 5.08
C CYS A 289 -14.51 -17.98 3.82
N LEU A 290 -14.45 -16.78 3.23
CA LEU A 290 -15.13 -16.47 1.98
C LEU A 290 -14.65 -17.35 0.83
N GLU A 291 -13.34 -17.60 0.73
CA GLU A 291 -12.78 -18.50 -0.28
C GLU A 291 -13.32 -19.92 -0.17
N ASN A 292 -13.37 -20.48 1.04
CA ASN A 292 -13.93 -21.81 1.28
C ASN A 292 -15.42 -21.87 0.90
N ILE A 293 -16.18 -20.83 1.22
CA ILE A 293 -17.61 -20.75 0.87
C ILE A 293 -17.77 -20.70 -0.66
N ILE A 294 -17.05 -19.82 -1.34
CA ILE A 294 -17.13 -19.69 -2.79
C ILE A 294 -16.73 -21.01 -3.46
N GLN A 295 -15.58 -21.58 -3.08
CA GLN A 295 -15.12 -22.85 -3.63
C GLN A 295 -16.12 -23.99 -3.39
N ALA A 296 -16.75 -24.06 -2.21
CA ALA A 296 -17.76 -25.07 -1.92
C ALA A 296 -19.04 -24.92 -2.77
N VAL A 297 -19.40 -23.69 -3.12
CA VAL A 297 -20.61 -23.39 -3.91
C VAL A 297 -20.36 -23.48 -5.41
N THR A 298 -19.20 -23.05 -5.89
CA THR A 298 -18.91 -22.93 -7.34
C THR A 298 -17.98 -24.01 -7.87
N GLY A 299 -17.17 -24.65 -7.00
CA GLY A 299 -16.09 -25.54 -7.40
C GLY A 299 -14.80 -24.83 -7.85
N GLU A 300 -14.82 -23.50 -7.98
CA GLU A 300 -13.66 -22.72 -8.44
C GLU A 300 -12.56 -22.67 -7.39
N LYS A 301 -11.31 -22.83 -7.83
CA LYS A 301 -10.13 -22.78 -6.95
C LYS A 301 -9.61 -21.34 -6.82
N PRO A 302 -9.38 -20.83 -5.60
CA PRO A 302 -8.81 -19.50 -5.42
C PRO A 302 -7.41 -19.40 -6.04
N ARG A 303 -7.09 -18.24 -6.64
CA ARG A 303 -5.80 -17.87 -7.25
C ARG A 303 -5.38 -18.76 -8.43
N ALA A 304 -6.31 -19.46 -9.07
CA ALA A 304 -6.00 -20.36 -10.18
C ALA A 304 -5.37 -19.62 -11.39
N ASP A 305 -5.83 -18.41 -11.71
CA ASP A 305 -5.30 -17.58 -12.81
C ASP A 305 -3.92 -16.99 -12.47
N ASP A 306 -3.77 -16.45 -11.25
CA ASP A 306 -2.52 -15.84 -10.77
C ASP A 306 -1.33 -16.81 -10.85
N MET A 307 -1.54 -18.06 -10.41
CA MET A 307 -0.54 -19.12 -10.47
C MET A 307 -0.13 -19.48 -11.90
N LYS A 308 -1.04 -19.37 -12.89
CA LYS A 308 -0.70 -19.61 -14.30
C LYS A 308 0.27 -18.56 -14.81
N TRP A 309 0.05 -17.29 -14.47
CA TRP A 309 0.90 -16.17 -14.88
C TRP A 309 2.28 -16.21 -14.24
N ALA A 310 2.35 -16.54 -12.94
CA ALA A 310 3.62 -16.69 -12.21
C ALA A 310 4.49 -17.86 -12.72
N GLN A 311 3.90 -18.81 -13.46
CA GLN A 311 4.60 -19.98 -14.02
C GLN A 311 4.90 -19.83 -15.52
N LYS A 312 4.65 -18.67 -16.14
CA LYS A 312 4.86 -18.46 -17.57
C LYS A 312 6.35 -18.37 -17.93
N ILE A 313 6.85 -19.35 -18.69
CA ILE A 313 8.29 -19.49 -19.01
C ILE A 313 8.67 -18.93 -20.38
N LYS A 314 7.70 -18.62 -21.26
CA LYS A 314 7.95 -18.17 -22.64
C LYS A 314 6.99 -17.07 -23.07
#